data_AF-A0A328L0F2-F1
#
_entry.id   AF-A0A328L0F2-F1
#
_cell.length_a   1.000
_cell.length_b   1.000
_cell.length_c   1.000
_cell.angle_alpha   90.00
_cell.angle_beta   90.00
_cell.angle_gamma   90.00
#
_symmetry.space_group_name_H-M   'P 1'
#
loop_
_entity.id
_entity.type
_entity.pdbx_description
1 polymer ?
#
loop_
_entity_poly.entity_id
_entity_poly.type
_entity_poly.pdbx_seq_one_letter_code
_entity_poly.pdbx_strand_id
1 'polypeptide(L)' 'MQDGQPVQEFIGRVESRARDLQGAGIEIPEKLISALVVCNLDSRFHSVATALDCQDFDHISLVTITSLLLNEEARQ' A
#
# COMPACT_ATOMS: atom_id res chain seq x y z
N MET A 1 -3.16 -1.62 8.66
CA MET A 1 -4.16 -0.53 8.59
C MET A 1 -5.12 -0.73 9.75
N GLN A 2 -5.61 0.34 10.38
CA GLN A 2 -6.65 0.19 11.42
C GLN A 2 -8.01 -0.02 10.74
N ASP A 3 -8.89 -0.81 11.35
CA ASP A 3 -10.22 -1.04 10.81
C ASP A 3 -10.98 0.28 10.62
N GLY A 4 -11.56 0.47 9.44
CA GLY A 4 -12.30 1.69 9.08
C GLY A 4 -11.44 2.89 8.71
N GLN A 5 -10.11 2.80 8.78
CA GLN A 5 -9.24 3.90 8.45
C GLN A 5 -9.27 4.22 6.93
N PRO A 6 -9.26 5.50 6.50
CA PRO A 6 -9.20 5.82 5.07
C PRO A 6 -7.90 5.36 4.39
N VAL A 7 -8.01 4.83 3.17
CA VAL A 7 -6.87 4.38 2.35
C VAL A 7 -5.86 5.51 2.13
N GLN A 8 -6.34 6.72 1.80
CA GLN A 8 -5.48 7.90 1.60
C GLN A 8 -4.61 8.21 2.82
N GLU A 9 -5.19 8.15 4.03
CA GLU A 9 -4.44 8.39 5.27
C GLU A 9 -3.41 7.30 5.52
N PHE A 10 -3.74 6.04 5.22
CA PHE A 10 -2.83 4.92 5.38
C PHE A 10 -1.62 5.05 4.46
N ILE A 11 -1.85 5.27 3.17
CA ILE A 11 -0.80 5.47 2.17
C ILE A 11 0.06 6.69 2.53
N GLY A 12 -0.57 7.83 2.86
CA GLY A 12 0.16 9.04 3.23
C GLY A 12 1.10 8.85 4.43
N ARG A 13 0.71 8.04 5.43
CA ARG A 13 1.62 7.72 6.55
C ARG A 13 2.78 6.81 6.13
N VAL A 14 2.54 5.85 5.25
CA VAL A 14 3.60 4.97 4.74
C VAL A 14 4.63 5.80 3.96
N GLU A 15 4.18 6.66 3.05
CA GLU A 15 5.05 7.55 2.27
C GLU A 15 5.79 8.57 3.13
N SER A 16 5.13 9.13 4.17
CA SER A 16 5.80 10.02 5.12
C SER A 16 6.95 9.32 5.83
N ARG A 17 6.72 8.10 6.33
CA ARG A 17 7.78 7.31 7.00
C ARG A 17 8.91 6.94 6.05
N ALA A 18 8.60 6.58 4.81
CA ALA A 18 9.62 6.30 3.80
C ALA A 18 10.50 7.54 3.55
N ARG A 19 9.91 8.73 3.47
CA ARG A 19 10.64 10.00 3.35
C ARG A 19 11.48 10.33 4.59
N ASP A 20 10.96 10.09 5.79
CA ASP A 20 11.72 10.30 7.03
C ASP A 20 12.96 9.41 7.09
N LEU A 21 12.82 8.14 6.69
CA LEU A 21 13.94 7.19 6.59
C LEU A 21 14.95 7.62 5.52
N GLN A 22 14.49 8.08 4.36
CA GLN A 22 15.36 8.62 3.32
C GLN A 22 16.15 9.85 3.81
N GLY A 23 15.49 10.73 4.56
CA GLY A 23 16.14 11.88 5.21
C GLY A 23 17.20 11.48 6.25
N ALA A 24 17.05 10.31 6.87
CA ALA A 24 18.06 9.70 7.75
C ALA A 24 19.16 8.94 6.99
N GLY A 25 19.16 8.95 5.66
CA GLY A 25 20.13 8.24 4.82
C GLY A 25 19.80 6.76 4.59
N ILE A 26 18.59 6.33 4.93
CA ILE A 26 18.11 4.95 4.72
C ILE A 26 17.19 4.96 3.49
N GLU A 27 17.71 4.49 2.36
CA GLU A 27 16.91 4.34 1.15
C GLU A 27 16.04 3.08 1.23
N ILE A 28 14.72 3.26 1.15
CA ILE A 28 13.75 2.16 1.11
C ILE A 28 13.33 1.96 -0.34
N PRO A 29 13.61 0.79 -0.96
CA PRO A 29 13.16 0.50 -2.31
C PRO A 29 11.64 0.56 -2.41
N GLU A 30 11.10 1.16 -3.47
CA GLU A 30 9.64 1.29 -3.68
C GLU A 30 8.91 -0.05 -3.63
N LYS A 31 9.54 -1.13 -4.11
CA LYS A 31 9.00 -2.49 -4.01
C LYS A 31 8.76 -2.94 -2.56
N LEU A 32 9.62 -2.52 -1.63
CA LEU A 32 9.46 -2.81 -0.21
C LEU A 32 8.29 -2.03 0.38
N ILE A 33 8.12 -0.77 -0.05
CA ILE A 33 6.97 0.07 0.35
C ILE A 33 5.67 -0.57 -0.13
N SER A 34 5.63 -0.99 -1.39
CA SER A 34 4.49 -1.67 -2.02
C SER A 34 4.13 -2.96 -1.28
N ALA A 35 5.12 -3.81 -0.98
CA ALA A 35 4.92 -5.01 -0.19
C ALA A 35 4.38 -4.71 1.21
N LEU A 36 4.92 -3.69 1.90
CA LEU A 36 4.46 -3.28 3.23
C LEU A 36 3.01 -2.80 3.22
N VAL A 37 2.59 -2.06 2.19
CA VAL A 37 1.19 -1.65 2.01
C VAL A 37 0.28 -2.86 1.93
N VAL A 38 0.63 -3.83 1.07
CA VAL A 38 -0.18 -5.03 0.82
C VAL A 38 -0.26 -5.93 2.06
N CYS A 39 0.85 -6.16 2.75
CA CYS A 39 0.88 -6.98 3.98
C CYS A 39 0.10 -6.36 5.14
N ASN A 40 -0.17 -5.04 5.10
CA ASN A 40 -0.87 -4.32 6.16
C ASN A 40 -2.29 -3.89 5.76
N LEU A 41 -2.85 -4.46 4.69
CA LEU A 41 -4.23 -4.17 4.31
C LEU A 41 -5.22 -4.67 5.36
N ASP A 42 -6.28 -3.89 5.54
CA ASP A 42 -7.46 -4.30 6.29
C ASP A 42 -8.16 -5.44 5.52
N SER A 43 -8.77 -6.38 6.25
CA SER A 43 -9.57 -7.49 5.72
C SER A 43 -10.61 -7.07 4.67
N ARG A 44 -11.13 -5.83 4.76
CA ARG A 44 -12.04 -5.24 3.76
C ARG A 44 -11.44 -5.18 2.36
N PHE A 45 -10.11 -5.20 2.21
CA PHE A 45 -9.41 -5.16 0.93
C PHE A 45 -8.84 -6.53 0.51
N HIS A 46 -9.36 -7.64 1.06
CA HIS A 46 -8.91 -8.99 0.73
C HIS A 46 -9.03 -9.32 -0.77
N SER A 47 -10.03 -8.75 -1.46
CA SER A 47 -10.20 -8.84 -2.92
C SER A 47 -9.00 -8.26 -3.67
N VAL A 48 -8.52 -7.09 -3.25
CA VAL A 48 -7.33 -6.43 -3.81
C VAL A 48 -6.08 -7.23 -3.49
N ALA A 49 -5.90 -7.68 -2.24
CA ALA A 49 -4.75 -8.51 -1.86
C ALA A 49 -4.65 -9.80 -2.71
N THR A 50 -5.78 -10.47 -2.94
CA THR A 50 -5.85 -11.68 -3.77
C THR A 50 -5.53 -11.39 -5.24
N ALA A 51 -6.03 -10.27 -5.78
CA ALA A 51 -5.74 -9.87 -7.15
C ALA A 51 -4.25 -9.53 -7.36
N LEU A 52 -3.61 -8.98 -6.34
CA LEU A 52 -2.18 -8.68 -6.33
C LEU A 52 -1.33 -9.94 -6.17
N ASP A 53 -1.75 -10.91 -5.36
CA ASP A 53 -1.05 -12.19 -5.15
C ASP A 53 -1.05 -13.08 -6.41
N CYS A 54 -2.07 -12.95 -7.26
CA CYS A 54 -2.11 -13.59 -8.58
C CYS A 54 -1.14 -12.97 -9.60
N GLN A 55 -0.51 -11.84 -9.29
CA GLN A 55 0.42 -11.13 -10.17
C GLN A 55 1.83 -11.21 -9.60
N ASP A 56 2.84 -11.26 -10.48
CA ASP A 56 4.24 -11.18 -10.04
C ASP A 56 4.46 -9.81 -9.36
N PHE A 57 4.62 -9.82 -8.02
CA PHE A 57 4.77 -8.61 -7.19
C PHE A 57 5.93 -7.72 -7.63
N ASP A 58 6.90 -8.27 -8.36
CA ASP A 58 8.09 -7.57 -8.85
C ASP A 58 7.80 -6.41 -9.81
N HIS A 59 6.57 -6.29 -10.32
CA HIS A 59 6.19 -5.24 -11.27
C HIS A 59 5.06 -4.31 -10.82
N ILE A 60 4.54 -4.48 -9.61
CA ILE A 60 3.39 -3.70 -9.16
C ILE A 60 3.87 -2.44 -8.44
N SER A 61 3.64 -1.28 -9.06
CA SER A 61 3.97 0.02 -8.48
C SER A 61 3.06 0.38 -7.31
N LEU A 62 3.55 1.23 -6.40
CA LEU A 62 2.76 1.74 -5.29
C LEU A 62 1.50 2.47 -5.80
N VAL A 63 1.63 3.22 -6.91
CA VAL A 63 0.52 3.95 -7.54
C VAL A 63 -0.60 3.00 -7.98
N THR A 64 -0.25 1.85 -8.55
CA THR A 64 -1.21 0.83 -8.97
C THR A 64 -1.97 0.29 -7.77
N ILE A 65 -1.26 -0.06 -6.69
CA ILE A 65 -1.85 -0.58 -5.45
C ILE A 65 -2.79 0.46 -4.84
N THR A 66 -2.35 1.71 -4.70
CA THR A 66 -3.17 2.79 -4.17
C THR A 66 -4.44 3.00 -4.98
N SER A 67 -4.35 2.96 -6.32
CA SER A 67 -5.51 3.12 -7.19
C SER A 67 -6.53 1.99 -7.02
N LEU A 68 -6.07 0.74 -6.88
CA LEU A 68 -6.95 -0.40 -6.62
C LEU A 68 -7.66 -0.27 -5.27
N LEU A 69 -6.91 0.11 -4.23
CA LEU A 69 -7.45 0.30 -2.89
C LEU A 69 -8.49 1.42 -2.83
N LEU A 70 -8.25 2.56 -3.47
CA LEU A 70 -9.21 3.67 -3.53
C LEU A 70 -10.49 3.29 -4.30
N ASN A 71 -10.35 2.53 -5.39
CA ASN A 71 -11.51 2.02 -6.13
C ASN A 71 -12.34 1.02 -5.31
N GLU A 72 -11.68 0.19 -4.51
CA GLU A 72 -12.37 -0.75 -3.63
C GLU A 72 -13.04 -0.01 -2.46
N GLU A 73 -12.38 0.99 -1.87
CA GLU A 73 -12.92 1.84 -0.80
C GLU A 73 -14.17 2.59 -1.26
N ALA A 74 -14.19 3.10 -2.50
CA ALA A 74 -15.36 3.78 -3.07
C ALA A 74 -16.53 2.84 -3.42
N ARG A 75 -16.29 1.51 -3.48
CA ARG A 75 -17.32 0.50 -3.77
C ARG A 75 -18.01 -0.04 -2.51
N GLN A 76 -17.42 0.14 -1.33
CA GLN A 76 -17.98 -0.26 -0.05
C GLN A 76 -18.92 0.81 0.51
#